data_AF-A0A955XI64-F1
#
_entry.id   AF-A0A955XI64-F1
#
_cell.length_a   1.000
_cell.length_b   1.000
_cell.length_c   1.000
_cell.angle_alpha   90.00
_cell.angle_beta   90.00
_cell.angle_gamma   90.00
#
_symmetry.space_group_name_H-M   'P 1'
#
loop_
_entity.id
_entity.type
_entity.pdbx_description
1 polymer ?
#
loop_
_entity_poly.entity_id
_entity_poly.type
_entity_poly.pdbx_seq_one_letter_code
_entity_poly.pdbx_strand_id
1 'polypeptide(L)'
;TAQDEAAPVAFYNPQEFGLGRRGVCHSEGSTHADITMACCVAKYGHVGGPVVEALNDTVHDEAVGDTVCMEYTPGPGPERIVKFLAFTPEGDLTPTTYFDTSGPKRVPGVCGHCHGRTQDWKENGGDQGGRFVFFDAPAYRYADWEPAWRKSAQEERFRALNRLVKTTHGNTGPYADYIDSLYHPDVDTPGATTSTPDPLPGWLTHAQAYDQVVRPNCRTCHIWQPGAFALTAPDPLIGGFLRSYLCDGIMPNAMQPMLNVWRKLDPFLGDAITSAYETDACFSDDATPTVTILEPQHQAEIGQGGFFSLRLRAVANDVEDGPDCCALTWTSDRDGHLGFGPDLSTVLSTVGIHTLTVSARDSRYRVGTDSVQVRVSNDPPVPSIDFPAMDFDSLFEGIPYVLRGSATDPNQVLGVPCDRLLWSSDNAGDAPFPFTGCHPEVAFQGNGQRTLTLRATDAFNVSRSVTRIVNVPDPPLNAPPIVTLLSPIEGNSYAGNQAFLVRGSAVDPDMDSVIQWTLSARRVIGAGNPVVVDSGECAPGAQCRPSLNWTPLDGLGSRCGGYEAEMTLEATDDDGTSQTSVTFFVAFPPC
;
A
#
# COMPACT_ATOMS: atom_id res chain seq x y z
N THR A 1 -18.34 -41.71 -32.73
CA THR A 1 -17.89 -42.04 -34.11
C THR A 1 -17.07 -40.86 -34.58
N ALA A 2 -15.87 -41.10 -35.10
CA ALA A 2 -14.91 -40.03 -35.41
C ALA A 2 -15.27 -39.27 -36.69
N GLN A 3 -16.21 -38.31 -36.59
CA GLN A 3 -16.40 -37.23 -37.56
C GLN A 3 -16.59 -35.90 -36.81
N ASP A 4 -15.70 -34.94 -37.10
CA ASP A 4 -15.70 -33.52 -36.73
C ASP A 4 -15.98 -33.17 -35.25
N GLU A 5 -15.06 -33.55 -34.36
CA GLU A 5 -14.97 -32.88 -33.05
C GLU A 5 -14.40 -31.47 -33.26
N ALA A 6 -15.22 -30.43 -33.02
CA ALA A 6 -14.73 -29.06 -33.04
C ALA A 6 -13.72 -28.88 -31.89
N ALA A 7 -12.53 -28.36 -32.20
CA ALA A 7 -11.54 -28.07 -31.17
C ALA A 7 -12.15 -27.15 -30.08
N PRO A 8 -11.89 -27.42 -28.79
CA PRO A 8 -12.58 -26.75 -27.69
C PRO A 8 -12.30 -25.25 -27.68
N VAL A 9 -13.24 -24.47 -27.14
CA VAL A 9 -13.07 -23.06 -26.81
C VAL A 9 -12.92 -22.87 -25.31
N ALA A 10 -12.07 -21.94 -24.88
CA ALA A 10 -11.83 -21.58 -23.49
C ALA A 10 -11.98 -20.06 -23.29
N PHE A 11 -12.83 -19.65 -22.34
CA PHE A 11 -13.12 -18.24 -22.09
C PHE A 11 -13.68 -18.03 -20.69
N TYR A 12 -13.61 -16.80 -20.19
CA TYR A 12 -14.32 -16.37 -18.99
C TYR A 12 -15.48 -15.46 -19.40
N ASN A 13 -16.69 -15.77 -18.92
CA ASN A 13 -17.87 -14.95 -19.20
C ASN A 13 -18.22 -14.08 -17.99
N PRO A 14 -17.85 -12.77 -17.99
CA PRO A 14 -18.11 -11.86 -16.86
C PRO A 14 -19.58 -11.46 -16.74
N GLN A 15 -20.42 -11.79 -17.72
CA GLN A 15 -21.77 -11.26 -17.81
C GLN A 15 -22.86 -12.28 -17.46
N GLU A 16 -22.63 -13.58 -17.61
CA GLU A 16 -23.63 -14.61 -17.27
C GLU A 16 -23.49 -15.18 -15.86
N PHE A 17 -22.37 -15.87 -15.59
CA PHE A 17 -22.13 -16.53 -14.29
C PHE A 17 -20.84 -16.05 -13.62
N GLY A 18 -19.97 -15.31 -14.32
CA GLY A 18 -18.67 -14.93 -13.76
C GLY A 18 -17.74 -16.12 -13.55
N LEU A 19 -17.78 -17.10 -14.44
CA LEU A 19 -17.01 -18.35 -14.37
C LEU A 19 -16.18 -18.55 -15.64
N GLY A 20 -15.07 -19.28 -15.48
CA GLY A 20 -14.32 -19.84 -16.60
C GLY A 20 -15.10 -20.97 -17.27
N ARG A 21 -14.96 -21.12 -18.57
CA ARG A 21 -15.69 -22.08 -19.40
C ARG A 21 -14.79 -22.72 -20.43
N ARG A 22 -14.85 -24.04 -20.50
CA ARG A 22 -14.28 -24.82 -21.60
C ARG A 22 -15.40 -25.58 -22.29
N GLY A 23 -15.64 -25.25 -23.56
CA GLY A 23 -16.77 -25.75 -24.34
C GLY A 23 -16.33 -26.58 -25.54
N VAL A 24 -17.03 -27.68 -25.79
CA VAL A 24 -16.86 -28.54 -26.97
C VAL A 24 -18.22 -28.93 -27.52
N CYS A 25 -18.33 -29.06 -28.83
CA CYS A 25 -19.52 -29.55 -29.50
C CYS A 25 -19.17 -30.65 -30.50
N HIS A 26 -20.09 -31.61 -30.62
CA HIS A 26 -20.07 -32.63 -31.65
C HIS A 26 -21.39 -32.56 -32.41
N SER A 27 -21.34 -32.70 -33.74
CA SER A 27 -22.53 -32.71 -34.57
C SER A 27 -22.46 -33.76 -35.68
N GLU A 28 -23.61 -34.36 -36.00
CA GLU A 28 -23.80 -35.20 -37.17
C GLU A 28 -24.94 -34.62 -38.02
N GLY A 29 -24.81 -34.63 -39.35
CA GLY A 29 -25.75 -33.96 -40.27
C GLY A 29 -25.36 -32.50 -40.57
N SER A 30 -25.98 -31.90 -41.59
CA SER A 30 -25.56 -30.59 -42.12
C SER A 30 -26.69 -29.60 -42.36
N THR A 31 -27.94 -30.03 -42.18
CA THR A 31 -29.14 -29.22 -42.36
C THR A 31 -29.97 -29.22 -41.09
N HIS A 32 -30.86 -28.26 -40.94
CA HIS A 32 -31.77 -28.20 -39.79
C HIS A 32 -32.60 -29.49 -39.61
N ALA A 33 -32.96 -30.15 -40.71
CA ALA A 33 -33.81 -31.33 -40.69
C ALA A 33 -33.07 -32.58 -40.18
N ASP A 34 -31.76 -32.70 -40.39
CA ASP A 34 -30.96 -33.89 -40.06
C ASP A 34 -29.93 -33.68 -38.94
N ILE A 35 -29.59 -32.42 -38.59
CA ILE A 35 -28.54 -32.12 -37.61
C ILE A 35 -28.85 -32.63 -36.21
N THR A 36 -28.01 -33.53 -35.71
CA THR A 36 -27.95 -33.91 -34.30
C THR A 36 -26.71 -33.28 -33.69
N MET A 37 -26.86 -32.54 -32.59
CA MET A 37 -25.76 -31.78 -32.01
C MET A 37 -25.75 -31.93 -30.49
N ALA A 38 -24.58 -32.18 -29.92
CA ALA A 38 -24.37 -32.13 -28.48
C ALA A 38 -23.24 -31.15 -28.16
N CYS A 39 -23.46 -30.26 -27.20
CA CYS A 39 -22.43 -29.39 -26.66
C CYS A 39 -22.33 -29.55 -25.16
N CYS A 40 -21.10 -29.57 -24.65
CA CYS A 40 -20.81 -29.62 -23.23
C CYS A 40 -19.89 -28.46 -22.84
N VAL A 41 -20.17 -27.85 -21.69
CA VAL A 41 -19.39 -26.75 -21.13
C VAL A 41 -19.02 -27.07 -19.69
N ALA A 42 -17.73 -27.28 -19.45
CA ALA A 42 -17.15 -27.40 -18.12
C ALA A 42 -16.97 -26.01 -17.50
N LYS A 43 -17.21 -25.92 -16.19
CA LYS A 43 -17.08 -24.67 -15.41
C LYS A 43 -15.78 -24.67 -14.61
N TYR A 44 -15.18 -23.49 -14.46
CA TYR A 44 -13.95 -23.29 -13.69
C TYR A 44 -14.07 -22.05 -12.79
N GLY A 45 -13.41 -22.13 -11.63
CA GLY A 45 -13.49 -21.10 -10.59
C GLY A 45 -14.82 -21.09 -9.83
N HIS A 46 -15.06 -20.01 -9.08
CA HIS A 46 -16.27 -19.80 -8.30
C HIS A 46 -16.78 -18.38 -8.49
N VAL A 47 -18.09 -18.17 -8.26
CA VAL A 47 -18.72 -16.88 -8.50
C VAL A 47 -18.20 -15.84 -7.50
N GLY A 48 -17.79 -14.68 -8.01
CA GLY A 48 -17.13 -13.63 -7.21
C GLY A 48 -15.63 -13.85 -6.99
N GLY A 49 -15.06 -14.95 -7.48
CA GLY A 49 -13.63 -15.25 -7.38
C GLY A 49 -12.76 -14.48 -8.39
N PRO A 50 -11.42 -14.54 -8.25
CA PRO A 50 -10.49 -13.84 -9.13
C PRO A 50 -10.57 -14.34 -10.59
N VAL A 51 -10.72 -13.41 -11.54
CA VAL A 51 -10.84 -13.72 -12.98
C VAL A 51 -9.61 -14.44 -13.54
N VAL A 52 -8.41 -14.03 -13.10
CA VAL A 52 -7.14 -14.60 -13.57
C VAL A 52 -7.00 -16.06 -13.15
N GLU A 53 -7.39 -16.39 -11.91
CA GLU A 53 -7.39 -17.76 -11.39
C GLU A 53 -8.36 -18.63 -12.19
N ALA A 54 -9.62 -18.19 -12.36
CA ALA A 54 -10.62 -18.93 -13.13
C ALA A 54 -10.17 -19.17 -14.59
N LEU A 55 -9.52 -18.19 -15.23
CA LEU A 55 -8.96 -18.35 -16.57
C LEU A 55 -7.77 -19.32 -16.60
N ASN A 56 -6.90 -19.27 -15.59
CA ASN A 56 -5.76 -20.17 -15.47
C ASN A 56 -6.23 -21.63 -15.34
N ASP A 57 -7.20 -21.88 -14.46
CA ASP A 57 -7.82 -23.18 -14.27
C ASP A 57 -8.47 -23.69 -15.57
N THR A 58 -9.17 -22.80 -16.29
CA THR A 58 -9.85 -23.15 -17.55
C THR A 58 -8.87 -23.64 -18.62
N VAL A 59 -7.73 -22.97 -18.79
CA VAL A 59 -6.78 -23.29 -19.89
C VAL A 59 -5.85 -24.45 -19.57
N HIS A 60 -5.63 -24.74 -18.28
CA HIS A 60 -4.83 -25.88 -17.82
C HIS A 60 -5.67 -27.09 -17.43
N ASP A 61 -7.00 -26.97 -17.48
CA ASP A 61 -7.94 -28.03 -17.10
C ASP A 61 -7.84 -28.46 -15.63
N GLU A 62 -7.58 -27.49 -14.76
CA GLU A 62 -7.41 -27.70 -13.32
C GLU A 62 -8.70 -27.31 -12.57
N ALA A 63 -8.95 -27.93 -11.41
CA ALA A 63 -10.10 -27.61 -10.55
C ALA A 63 -11.46 -27.58 -11.28
N VAL A 64 -11.66 -28.53 -12.20
CA VAL A 64 -12.88 -28.65 -13.02
C VAL A 64 -14.12 -28.76 -12.12
N GLY A 65 -15.11 -27.89 -12.34
CA GLY A 65 -16.42 -27.99 -11.72
C GLY A 65 -17.41 -28.83 -12.55
N ASP A 66 -18.69 -28.78 -12.21
CA ASP A 66 -19.70 -29.53 -12.97
C ASP A 66 -19.67 -29.15 -14.47
N THR A 67 -19.94 -30.13 -15.33
CA THR A 67 -20.11 -29.93 -16.76
C THR A 67 -21.58 -29.94 -17.13
N VAL A 68 -22.05 -28.93 -17.86
CA VAL A 68 -23.43 -28.86 -18.35
C VAL A 68 -23.45 -29.16 -19.83
N CYS A 69 -24.28 -30.11 -20.23
CA CYS A 69 -24.42 -30.54 -21.60
C CYS A 69 -25.83 -30.30 -22.13
N MET A 70 -25.91 -30.03 -23.43
CA MET A 70 -27.14 -29.88 -24.18
C MET A 70 -27.11 -30.76 -25.42
N GLU A 71 -28.25 -31.34 -25.76
CA GLU A 71 -28.39 -32.21 -26.93
C GLU A 71 -29.60 -31.80 -27.78
N TYR A 72 -29.38 -31.50 -29.06
CA TYR A 72 -30.41 -31.27 -30.08
C TYR A 72 -30.65 -32.55 -30.88
N THR A 73 -31.83 -33.16 -30.74
CA THR A 73 -32.17 -34.46 -31.35
C THR A 73 -33.57 -34.49 -31.95
N PRO A 74 -33.89 -35.48 -32.80
CA PRO A 74 -35.27 -35.77 -33.17
C PRO A 74 -36.11 -36.07 -31.93
N GLY A 75 -37.31 -35.48 -31.85
CA GLY A 75 -38.25 -35.75 -30.79
C GLY A 75 -39.08 -37.02 -31.05
N PRO A 76 -39.99 -37.37 -30.11
CA PRO A 76 -40.95 -38.46 -30.30
C PRO A 76 -42.02 -38.16 -31.38
N GLY A 77 -42.10 -36.93 -31.88
CA GLY A 77 -42.96 -36.49 -32.98
C GLY A 77 -42.14 -35.89 -34.13
N PRO A 78 -42.75 -35.14 -35.08
CA PRO A 78 -42.01 -34.51 -36.18
C PRO A 78 -41.09 -33.39 -35.73
N GLU A 79 -41.29 -32.87 -34.51
CA GLU A 79 -40.52 -31.77 -33.93
C GLU A 79 -39.16 -32.23 -33.39
N ARG A 80 -38.19 -31.32 -33.39
CA ARG A 80 -36.89 -31.51 -32.74
C ARG A 80 -36.93 -31.03 -31.29
N ILE A 81 -36.12 -31.67 -30.44
CA ILE A 81 -36.10 -31.43 -28.99
C ILE A 81 -34.69 -31.10 -28.50
N VAL A 82 -34.62 -30.35 -27.40
CA VAL A 82 -33.39 -30.11 -26.64
C VAL A 82 -33.44 -30.82 -25.29
N LYS A 83 -32.37 -31.53 -24.94
CA LYS A 83 -32.19 -32.13 -23.60
C LYS A 83 -31.10 -31.38 -22.85
N PHE A 84 -31.26 -31.23 -21.54
CA PHE A 84 -30.26 -30.64 -20.65
C PHE A 84 -29.78 -31.69 -19.66
N LEU A 85 -28.46 -31.82 -19.53
CA LEU A 85 -27.78 -32.77 -18.67
C LEU A 85 -26.70 -32.04 -17.88
N ALA A 86 -26.40 -32.53 -16.68
CA ALA A 86 -25.25 -32.06 -15.92
C ALA A 86 -24.49 -33.25 -15.35
N PHE A 87 -23.17 -33.11 -15.31
CA PHE A 87 -22.25 -34.15 -14.85
C PHE A 87 -21.33 -33.56 -13.78
N THR A 88 -21.03 -34.34 -12.74
CA THR A 88 -19.99 -33.99 -11.77
C THR A 88 -18.61 -34.01 -12.45
N PRO A 89 -17.55 -33.47 -11.80
CA PRO A 89 -16.19 -33.55 -12.33
C PRO A 89 -15.72 -34.99 -12.62
N GLU A 90 -16.27 -35.98 -11.91
CA GLU A 90 -15.98 -37.41 -12.10
C GLU A 90 -16.71 -38.02 -13.31
N GLY A 91 -17.64 -37.27 -13.93
CA GLY A 91 -18.42 -37.72 -15.08
C GLY A 91 -19.76 -38.37 -14.73
N ASP A 92 -20.18 -38.33 -13.46
CA ASP A 92 -21.46 -38.91 -13.02
C ASP A 92 -22.62 -37.94 -13.30
N LEU A 93 -23.75 -38.46 -13.81
CA LEU A 93 -24.95 -37.67 -14.06
C LEU A 93 -25.50 -37.11 -12.73
N THR A 94 -25.68 -35.80 -12.66
CA THR A 94 -26.22 -35.10 -11.48
C THR A 94 -27.51 -34.34 -11.81
N PRO A 95 -28.54 -34.39 -10.93
CA PRO A 95 -29.77 -33.63 -11.11
C PRO A 95 -29.63 -32.14 -10.72
N THR A 96 -28.48 -31.74 -10.17
CA THR A 96 -28.26 -30.37 -9.67
C THR A 96 -26.86 -29.86 -9.96
N THR A 97 -26.72 -28.54 -10.08
CA THR A 97 -25.43 -27.88 -10.33
C THR A 97 -25.39 -26.49 -9.69
N TYR A 98 -24.19 -25.97 -9.41
CA TYR A 98 -23.98 -24.64 -8.83
C TYR A 98 -23.69 -23.57 -9.89
N PHE A 99 -24.48 -22.50 -9.91
CA PHE A 99 -24.26 -21.33 -10.78
C PHE A 99 -24.13 -20.01 -10.03
N ASP A 100 -24.47 -19.99 -8.74
CA ASP A 100 -24.45 -18.82 -7.87
C ASP A 100 -24.27 -19.23 -6.40
N THR A 101 -24.20 -18.27 -5.49
CA THR A 101 -24.02 -18.49 -4.05
C THR A 101 -25.30 -18.90 -3.33
N SER A 102 -26.44 -19.02 -4.02
CA SER A 102 -27.74 -19.38 -3.43
C SER A 102 -27.93 -20.90 -3.31
N GLY A 103 -26.92 -21.70 -3.66
CA GLY A 103 -26.93 -23.15 -3.55
C GLY A 103 -27.25 -23.88 -4.87
N PRO A 104 -27.44 -25.22 -4.80
CA PRO A 104 -27.58 -26.07 -5.97
C PRO A 104 -28.90 -25.82 -6.70
N LYS A 105 -28.85 -25.73 -8.03
CA LYS A 105 -30.00 -25.51 -8.91
C LYS A 105 -30.34 -26.79 -9.67
N ARG A 106 -31.63 -27.11 -9.79
CA ARG A 106 -32.10 -28.34 -10.44
C ARG A 106 -32.03 -28.24 -11.97
N VAL A 107 -31.34 -29.20 -12.58
CA VAL A 107 -31.35 -29.47 -14.02
C VAL A 107 -32.51 -30.42 -14.30
N PRO A 108 -33.33 -30.20 -15.35
CA PRO A 108 -33.13 -29.28 -16.48
C PRO A 108 -33.66 -27.84 -16.26
N GLY A 109 -34.48 -27.61 -15.24
CA GLY A 109 -35.26 -26.37 -15.08
C GLY A 109 -34.41 -25.09 -15.03
N VAL A 110 -33.23 -25.14 -14.44
CA VAL A 110 -32.32 -23.99 -14.37
C VAL A 110 -31.82 -23.55 -15.76
N CYS A 111 -31.54 -24.49 -16.67
CA CYS A 111 -30.99 -24.20 -17.99
C CYS A 111 -32.00 -23.51 -18.90
N GLY A 112 -33.30 -23.79 -18.72
CA GLY A 112 -34.38 -23.16 -19.49
C GLY A 112 -34.53 -21.65 -19.30
N HIS A 113 -33.91 -21.05 -18.26
CA HIS A 113 -33.92 -19.59 -18.09
C HIS A 113 -33.11 -18.88 -19.18
N CYS A 114 -32.01 -19.49 -19.63
CA CYS A 114 -31.14 -18.91 -20.66
C CYS A 114 -31.40 -19.51 -22.05
N HIS A 115 -31.78 -20.79 -22.10
CA HIS A 115 -31.96 -21.54 -23.34
C HIS A 115 -33.41 -21.63 -23.83
N GLY A 116 -34.33 -20.91 -23.17
CA GLY A 116 -35.77 -20.98 -23.46
C GLY A 116 -36.43 -22.25 -22.92
N ARG A 117 -37.75 -22.19 -22.70
CA ARG A 117 -38.58 -23.33 -22.28
C ARG A 117 -40.02 -23.23 -22.79
N THR A 118 -40.67 -24.37 -23.03
CA THR A 118 -42.14 -24.45 -23.17
C THR A 118 -42.82 -24.76 -21.84
N GLN A 119 -44.13 -24.48 -21.71
CA GLN A 119 -44.93 -24.88 -20.53
C GLN A 119 -45.11 -26.41 -20.42
N ASP A 120 -45.01 -27.14 -21.53
CA ASP A 120 -45.31 -28.57 -21.62
C ASP A 120 -44.09 -29.49 -21.41
N TRP A 121 -43.09 -29.04 -20.64
CA TRP A 121 -41.88 -29.82 -20.35
C TRP A 121 -42.21 -31.23 -19.85
N LYS A 122 -41.75 -32.26 -20.57
CA LYS A 122 -41.85 -33.66 -20.13
C LYS A 122 -40.50 -34.12 -19.60
N GLU A 123 -40.47 -34.48 -18.31
CA GLU A 123 -39.26 -34.86 -17.55
C GLU A 123 -38.37 -35.94 -18.20
N ASN A 124 -38.89 -36.70 -19.18
CA ASN A 124 -38.17 -37.81 -19.83
C ASN A 124 -38.07 -37.69 -21.37
N GLY A 125 -38.29 -36.51 -21.97
CA GLY A 125 -38.47 -36.41 -23.44
C GLY A 125 -37.92 -35.17 -24.15
N GLY A 126 -37.18 -34.29 -23.48
CA GLY A 126 -36.64 -33.05 -24.05
C GLY A 126 -37.69 -31.94 -24.30
N ASP A 127 -37.22 -30.72 -24.59
CA ASP A 127 -38.05 -29.53 -24.80
C ASP A 127 -38.07 -29.09 -26.26
N GLN A 128 -39.27 -28.88 -26.79
CA GLN A 128 -39.49 -28.35 -28.13
C GLN A 128 -39.20 -26.84 -28.21
N GLY A 129 -39.22 -26.14 -27.09
CA GLY A 129 -38.90 -24.72 -26.94
C GLY A 129 -37.45 -24.43 -26.54
N GLY A 130 -36.66 -25.46 -26.21
CA GLY A 130 -35.25 -25.27 -25.89
C GLY A 130 -34.43 -24.90 -27.13
N ARG A 131 -33.43 -24.03 -26.94
CA ARG A 131 -32.65 -23.40 -28.00
C ARG A 131 -31.17 -23.34 -27.61
N PHE A 132 -30.28 -23.62 -28.56
CA PHE A 132 -28.85 -23.36 -28.37
C PHE A 132 -28.59 -21.85 -28.43
N VAL A 133 -27.87 -21.36 -27.44
CA VAL A 133 -27.46 -19.96 -27.33
C VAL A 133 -26.16 -19.78 -28.09
N PHE A 134 -25.97 -18.64 -28.76
CA PHE A 134 -24.75 -18.32 -29.48
C PHE A 134 -23.61 -17.95 -28.52
N PHE A 135 -22.38 -18.04 -29.01
CA PHE A 135 -21.17 -17.58 -28.33
C PHE A 135 -20.87 -16.12 -28.71
N ASP A 136 -20.95 -15.22 -27.75
CA ASP A 136 -20.65 -13.79 -27.88
C ASP A 136 -19.17 -13.52 -27.56
N ALA A 137 -18.27 -13.98 -28.43
CA ALA A 137 -16.82 -13.88 -28.22
C ALA A 137 -16.33 -12.46 -27.85
N PRO A 138 -16.86 -11.36 -28.42
CA PRO A 138 -16.51 -10.01 -28.00
C PRO A 138 -16.84 -9.67 -26.54
N ALA A 139 -17.83 -10.32 -25.93
CA ALA A 139 -18.25 -10.09 -24.55
C ALA A 139 -17.44 -10.88 -23.51
N TYR A 140 -16.55 -11.77 -23.95
CA TYR A 140 -15.78 -12.67 -23.08
C TYR A 140 -14.38 -12.13 -22.76
N ARG A 141 -13.74 -12.72 -21.75
CA ARG A 141 -12.33 -12.52 -21.39
C ARG A 141 -11.52 -13.78 -21.70
N TYR A 142 -10.24 -13.60 -21.96
CA TYR A 142 -9.33 -14.64 -22.45
C TYR A 142 -8.03 -14.67 -21.66
N ALA A 143 -7.38 -15.83 -21.64
CA ALA A 143 -6.07 -16.01 -21.04
C ALA A 143 -5.00 -15.49 -22.03
N ASP A 144 -4.85 -14.17 -22.13
CA ASP A 144 -3.96 -13.56 -23.14
C ASP A 144 -2.48 -13.91 -22.96
N TRP A 145 -2.11 -14.42 -21.77
CA TRP A 145 -0.78 -14.96 -21.47
C TRP A 145 -0.53 -16.34 -22.09
N GLU A 146 -1.57 -17.07 -22.53
CA GLU A 146 -1.44 -18.34 -23.26
C GLU A 146 -1.77 -18.12 -24.75
N PRO A 147 -0.76 -18.06 -25.64
CA PRO A 147 -0.95 -17.96 -27.09
C PRO A 147 -2.08 -18.80 -27.73
N ALA A 148 -2.29 -20.07 -27.35
CA ALA A 148 -3.30 -20.95 -27.95
C ALA A 148 -4.74 -20.64 -27.49
N TRP A 149 -4.89 -19.89 -26.40
CA TRP A 149 -6.18 -19.51 -25.81
C TRP A 149 -6.49 -18.01 -25.86
N ARG A 150 -5.66 -17.22 -26.54
CA ARG A 150 -6.02 -15.86 -26.95
C ARG A 150 -7.27 -15.86 -27.81
N LYS A 151 -8.07 -14.79 -27.74
CA LYS A 151 -9.26 -14.61 -28.60
C LYS A 151 -8.92 -14.89 -30.08
N SER A 152 -7.84 -14.29 -30.58
CA SER A 152 -7.41 -14.41 -31.99
C SER A 152 -7.11 -15.85 -32.42
N ALA A 153 -6.67 -16.72 -31.51
CA ALA A 153 -6.42 -18.14 -31.78
C ALA A 153 -7.71 -18.98 -31.75
N GLN A 154 -8.82 -18.40 -31.29
CA GLN A 154 -10.11 -19.07 -31.09
C GLN A 154 -11.22 -18.58 -32.03
N GLU A 155 -11.04 -17.46 -32.76
CA GLU A 155 -12.07 -16.85 -33.62
C GLU A 155 -12.74 -17.86 -34.56
N GLU A 156 -11.96 -18.67 -35.29
CA GLU A 156 -12.52 -19.67 -36.21
C GLU A 156 -13.28 -20.79 -35.47
N ARG A 157 -12.85 -21.17 -34.26
CA ARG A 157 -13.56 -22.13 -33.42
C ARG A 157 -14.92 -21.56 -32.99
N PHE A 158 -14.95 -20.31 -32.51
CA PHE A 158 -16.21 -19.64 -32.17
C PHE A 158 -17.14 -19.50 -33.38
N ARG A 159 -16.60 -19.12 -34.56
CA ARG A 159 -17.37 -19.02 -35.80
C ARG A 159 -18.00 -20.36 -36.18
N ALA A 160 -17.22 -21.44 -36.18
CA ALA A 160 -17.71 -22.77 -36.50
C ALA A 160 -18.83 -23.22 -35.53
N LEU A 161 -18.66 -22.97 -34.23
CA LEU A 161 -19.68 -23.25 -33.22
C LEU A 161 -20.96 -22.43 -33.45
N ASN A 162 -20.83 -21.13 -33.71
CA ASN A 162 -21.97 -20.26 -33.98
C ASN A 162 -22.72 -20.64 -35.28
N ARG A 163 -22.02 -21.13 -36.30
CA ARG A 163 -22.63 -21.68 -37.51
C ARG A 163 -23.46 -22.94 -37.23
N LEU A 164 -22.99 -23.82 -36.35
CA LEU A 164 -23.76 -24.99 -35.91
C LEU A 164 -25.02 -24.54 -35.15
N VAL A 165 -24.88 -23.58 -34.22
CA VAL A 165 -26.02 -22.99 -33.52
C VAL A 165 -27.03 -22.41 -34.52
N LYS A 166 -26.60 -21.60 -35.49
CA LYS A 166 -27.45 -21.06 -36.58
C LYS A 166 -28.21 -22.16 -37.33
N THR A 167 -27.56 -23.30 -37.60
CA THR A 167 -28.16 -24.45 -38.28
C THR A 167 -29.26 -25.11 -37.45
N THR A 168 -29.07 -25.21 -36.12
CA THR A 168 -30.14 -25.71 -35.22
C THR A 168 -31.38 -24.81 -35.17
N HIS A 169 -31.28 -23.58 -35.70
CA HIS A 169 -32.39 -22.62 -35.82
C HIS A 169 -32.95 -22.49 -37.24
N GLY A 170 -32.57 -23.36 -38.17
CA GLY A 170 -33.10 -23.32 -39.53
C GLY A 170 -32.47 -22.24 -40.41
N ASN A 171 -31.35 -21.66 -40.00
CA ASN A 171 -30.60 -20.63 -40.74
C ASN A 171 -31.42 -19.38 -41.14
N THR A 172 -32.55 -19.13 -40.49
CA THR A 172 -33.45 -18.03 -40.84
C THR A 172 -34.02 -17.36 -39.59
N GLY A 173 -34.50 -16.13 -39.76
CA GLY A 173 -35.16 -15.37 -38.69
C GLY A 173 -34.17 -14.57 -37.82
N PRO A 174 -34.70 -13.84 -36.83
CA PRO A 174 -33.95 -12.81 -36.10
C PRO A 174 -32.71 -13.32 -35.38
N TYR A 175 -32.69 -14.61 -35.02
CA TYR A 175 -31.54 -15.26 -34.38
C TYR A 175 -30.39 -15.52 -35.35
N ALA A 176 -30.72 -15.98 -36.55
CA ALA A 176 -29.74 -16.21 -37.61
C ALA A 176 -29.14 -14.88 -38.06
N ASP A 177 -29.99 -13.86 -38.24
CA ASP A 177 -29.58 -12.50 -38.60
C ASP A 177 -28.64 -11.90 -37.55
N TYR A 178 -28.94 -12.14 -36.27
CA TYR A 178 -28.08 -11.67 -35.17
C TYR A 178 -26.74 -12.40 -35.14
N ILE A 179 -26.72 -13.73 -35.31
CA ILE A 179 -25.47 -14.49 -35.40
C ILE A 179 -24.63 -13.97 -36.58
N ASP A 180 -25.25 -13.72 -37.74
CA ASP A 180 -24.54 -13.14 -38.89
C ASP A 180 -23.97 -11.78 -38.56
N SER A 181 -24.69 -10.93 -37.83
CA SER A 181 -24.21 -9.60 -37.43
C SER A 181 -22.98 -9.60 -36.52
N LEU A 182 -22.69 -10.72 -35.83
CA LEU A 182 -21.46 -10.87 -35.03
C LEU A 182 -20.21 -10.98 -35.92
N TYR A 183 -20.36 -11.35 -37.19
CA TYR A 183 -19.26 -11.65 -38.09
C TYR A 183 -19.30 -10.74 -39.31
N HIS A 184 -18.14 -10.48 -39.92
CA HIS A 184 -18.07 -9.75 -41.18
C HIS A 184 -17.41 -10.63 -42.27
N PRO A 185 -18.09 -10.93 -43.40
CA PRO A 185 -19.44 -10.48 -43.76
C PRO A 185 -20.58 -11.25 -43.07
N ASP A 186 -20.37 -12.49 -42.63
CA ASP A 186 -21.37 -13.34 -41.95
C ASP A 186 -20.71 -14.56 -41.27
N VAL A 187 -21.47 -15.37 -40.51
CA VAL A 187 -20.91 -16.54 -39.81
C VAL A 187 -20.57 -17.69 -40.77
N ASP A 188 -21.16 -17.72 -41.96
CA ASP A 188 -20.97 -18.79 -42.94
C ASP A 188 -19.61 -18.65 -43.66
N THR A 189 -19.00 -17.47 -43.62
CA THR A 189 -17.71 -17.16 -44.23
C THR A 189 -16.54 -17.70 -43.38
N PRO A 190 -15.77 -18.71 -43.84
CA PRO A 190 -14.63 -19.22 -43.09
C PRO A 190 -13.58 -18.15 -42.81
N GLY A 191 -13.05 -18.12 -41.58
CA GLY A 191 -12.08 -17.13 -41.14
C GLY A 191 -12.66 -15.75 -40.78
N ALA A 192 -13.98 -15.55 -40.90
CA ALA A 192 -14.62 -14.35 -40.39
C ALA A 192 -14.42 -14.22 -38.87
N THR A 193 -14.01 -13.04 -38.43
CA THR A 193 -13.76 -12.74 -37.02
C THR A 193 -14.96 -12.05 -36.39
N THR A 194 -15.11 -12.20 -35.08
CA THR A 194 -16.18 -11.56 -34.34
C THR A 194 -15.95 -10.06 -34.17
N SER A 195 -17.02 -9.29 -34.35
CA SER A 195 -17.10 -7.86 -34.09
C SER A 195 -18.26 -7.57 -33.15
N THR A 196 -18.28 -6.37 -32.56
CA THR A 196 -19.37 -5.96 -31.67
C THR A 196 -20.48 -5.35 -32.55
N PRO A 197 -21.67 -5.97 -32.65
CA PRO A 197 -22.71 -5.51 -33.59
C PRO A 197 -23.26 -4.14 -33.22
N ASP A 198 -23.90 -3.43 -34.16
CA ASP A 198 -24.66 -2.23 -33.81
C ASP A 198 -25.84 -2.56 -32.86
N PRO A 199 -26.36 -1.57 -32.10
CA PRO A 199 -27.59 -1.76 -31.34
C PRO A 199 -28.72 -2.29 -32.22
N LEU A 200 -29.57 -3.16 -31.66
CA LEU A 200 -30.75 -3.62 -32.38
C LEU A 200 -31.61 -2.43 -32.81
N PRO A 201 -32.32 -2.49 -33.96
CA PRO A 201 -33.12 -1.37 -34.45
C PRO A 201 -34.08 -0.76 -33.42
N GLY A 202 -34.67 -1.59 -32.55
CA GLY A 202 -35.57 -1.16 -31.49
C GLY A 202 -34.90 -0.40 -30.34
N TRP A 203 -33.56 -0.43 -30.24
CA TRP A 203 -32.77 0.22 -29.21
C TRP A 203 -32.00 1.45 -29.71
N LEU A 204 -32.13 1.83 -30.99
CA LEU A 204 -31.36 2.93 -31.57
C LEU A 204 -31.57 4.27 -30.86
N THR A 205 -32.77 4.53 -30.33
CA THR A 205 -33.08 5.74 -29.54
C THR A 205 -32.56 5.69 -28.10
N HIS A 206 -32.12 4.52 -27.64
CA HIS A 206 -31.61 4.26 -26.29
C HIS A 206 -30.31 3.44 -26.35
N ALA A 207 -29.44 3.77 -27.32
CA ALA A 207 -28.23 3.00 -27.62
C ALA A 207 -27.31 2.86 -26.40
N GLN A 208 -27.21 3.90 -25.57
CA GLN A 208 -26.42 3.86 -24.33
C GLN A 208 -26.92 2.79 -23.34
N ALA A 209 -28.22 2.75 -23.06
CA ALA A 209 -28.81 1.73 -22.18
C ALA A 209 -28.62 0.32 -22.74
N TYR A 210 -28.70 0.19 -24.07
CA TYR A 210 -28.43 -1.07 -24.74
C TYR A 210 -26.97 -1.49 -24.59
N ASP A 211 -26.02 -0.62 -24.90
CA ASP A 211 -24.59 -0.95 -24.92
C ASP A 211 -24.00 -1.17 -23.53
N GLN A 212 -24.45 -0.37 -22.55
CA GLN A 212 -23.93 -0.44 -21.20
C GLN A 212 -24.61 -1.51 -20.36
N VAL A 213 -25.86 -1.88 -20.68
CA VAL A 213 -26.64 -2.78 -19.83
C VAL A 213 -27.21 -3.99 -20.55
N VAL A 214 -28.05 -3.79 -21.57
CA VAL A 214 -28.82 -4.87 -22.19
C VAL A 214 -27.91 -5.85 -22.93
N ARG A 215 -27.05 -5.35 -23.82
CA ARG A 215 -26.08 -6.12 -24.60
C ARG A 215 -25.17 -6.98 -23.71
N PRO A 216 -24.44 -6.41 -22.73
CA PRO A 216 -23.55 -7.20 -21.90
C PRO A 216 -24.32 -8.16 -20.99
N ASN A 217 -25.37 -7.71 -20.29
CA ASN A 217 -25.90 -8.45 -19.13
C ASN A 217 -27.18 -9.25 -19.39
N CYS A 218 -28.00 -8.85 -20.37
CA CYS A 218 -29.37 -9.35 -20.48
C CYS A 218 -29.60 -10.13 -21.78
N ARG A 219 -29.09 -9.60 -22.90
CA ARG A 219 -29.42 -10.04 -24.26
C ARG A 219 -29.22 -11.52 -24.49
N THR A 220 -28.08 -12.08 -24.07
CA THR A 220 -27.71 -13.47 -24.37
C THR A 220 -28.76 -14.48 -23.90
N CYS A 221 -29.39 -14.21 -22.74
CA CYS A 221 -30.46 -15.03 -22.18
C CYS A 221 -31.84 -14.59 -22.69
N HIS A 222 -32.06 -13.28 -22.77
CA HIS A 222 -33.38 -12.71 -23.03
C HIS A 222 -33.82 -12.82 -24.49
N ILE A 223 -32.90 -12.86 -25.45
CA ILE A 223 -33.25 -12.98 -26.87
C ILE A 223 -34.16 -14.20 -27.15
N TRP A 224 -34.08 -15.25 -26.32
CA TRP A 224 -34.87 -16.49 -26.42
C TRP A 224 -36.21 -16.47 -25.69
N GLN A 225 -36.54 -15.38 -25.00
CA GLN A 225 -37.80 -15.23 -24.28
C GLN A 225 -38.90 -14.68 -25.22
N PRO A 226 -40.16 -15.08 -25.02
CA PRO A 226 -41.26 -14.59 -25.86
C PRO A 226 -41.69 -13.15 -25.50
N GLY A 227 -42.25 -12.44 -26.49
CA GLY A 227 -42.88 -11.14 -26.29
C GLY A 227 -41.92 -10.05 -25.80
N ALA A 228 -42.38 -9.22 -24.87
CA ALA A 228 -41.61 -8.09 -24.33
C ALA A 228 -40.32 -8.52 -23.60
N PHE A 229 -40.25 -9.77 -23.11
CA PHE A 229 -39.05 -10.30 -22.45
C PHE A 229 -37.91 -10.64 -23.41
N ALA A 230 -38.15 -10.59 -24.74
CA ALA A 230 -37.13 -10.77 -25.77
C ALA A 230 -36.08 -9.64 -25.78
N LEU A 231 -36.41 -8.49 -25.16
CA LEU A 231 -35.59 -7.26 -25.14
C LEU A 231 -35.13 -6.81 -26.53
N THR A 232 -35.95 -6.98 -27.56
CA THR A 232 -35.66 -6.52 -28.94
C THR A 232 -35.87 -5.02 -29.13
N ALA A 233 -36.68 -4.41 -28.26
CA ALA A 233 -36.87 -2.98 -28.07
C ALA A 233 -37.29 -2.73 -26.61
N PRO A 234 -37.14 -1.50 -26.07
CA PRO A 234 -37.83 -1.11 -24.86
C PRO A 234 -39.36 -1.17 -25.07
N ASP A 235 -40.08 -1.76 -24.13
CA ASP A 235 -41.54 -1.91 -24.18
C ASP A 235 -42.19 -1.37 -22.89
N PRO A 236 -42.88 -0.22 -22.94
CA PRO A 236 -43.55 0.37 -21.79
C PRO A 236 -44.53 -0.58 -21.08
N LEU A 237 -45.06 -1.59 -21.77
CA LEU A 237 -45.99 -2.57 -21.18
C LEU A 237 -45.38 -3.39 -20.03
N ILE A 238 -44.06 -3.59 -20.03
CA ILE A 238 -43.34 -4.25 -18.93
C ILE A 238 -42.53 -3.28 -18.08
N GLY A 239 -42.53 -1.98 -18.40
CA GLY A 239 -41.73 -0.97 -17.71
C GLY A 239 -41.98 -0.93 -16.21
N GLY A 240 -43.24 -0.93 -15.78
CA GLY A 240 -43.60 -0.94 -14.36
C GLY A 240 -43.16 -2.20 -13.61
N PHE A 241 -43.24 -3.37 -14.26
CA PHE A 241 -42.76 -4.64 -13.72
C PHE A 241 -41.22 -4.64 -13.61
N LEU A 242 -40.52 -4.21 -14.67
CA LEU A 242 -39.06 -4.11 -14.64
C LEU A 242 -38.62 -3.13 -13.56
N ARG A 243 -39.25 -1.95 -13.46
CA ARG A 243 -38.91 -0.94 -12.47
C ARG A 243 -38.91 -1.48 -11.04
N SER A 244 -39.90 -2.28 -10.62
CA SER A 244 -39.90 -2.82 -9.25
C SER A 244 -38.68 -3.72 -9.00
N TYR A 245 -38.36 -4.63 -9.91
CA TYR A 245 -37.18 -5.48 -9.77
C TYR A 245 -35.87 -4.70 -9.87
N LEU A 246 -35.82 -3.69 -10.77
CA LEU A 246 -34.61 -2.90 -10.97
C LEU A 246 -34.35 -1.95 -9.81
N CYS A 247 -35.36 -1.25 -9.28
CA CYS A 247 -35.15 -0.34 -8.15
C CYS A 247 -34.99 -1.07 -6.81
N ASP A 248 -35.54 -2.28 -6.67
CA ASP A 248 -35.29 -3.12 -5.48
C ASP A 248 -33.96 -3.90 -5.58
N GLY A 249 -33.26 -3.86 -6.73
CA GLY A 249 -31.99 -4.56 -6.96
C GLY A 249 -32.13 -6.09 -6.98
N ILE A 250 -33.24 -6.61 -7.51
CA ILE A 250 -33.61 -8.04 -7.43
C ILE A 250 -33.54 -8.71 -8.81
N MET A 251 -32.59 -9.63 -9.00
CA MET A 251 -32.55 -10.58 -10.12
C MET A 251 -32.21 -12.01 -9.63
N PRO A 252 -33.20 -12.77 -9.11
CA PRO A 252 -32.94 -13.99 -8.32
C PRO A 252 -32.43 -15.19 -9.14
N ASN A 253 -32.57 -15.13 -10.46
CA ASN A 253 -32.12 -16.19 -11.38
C ASN A 253 -30.90 -15.76 -12.22
N ALA A 254 -30.29 -14.60 -11.90
CA ALA A 254 -29.23 -13.99 -12.69
C ALA A 254 -28.31 -13.15 -11.78
N MET A 255 -27.62 -13.80 -10.84
CA MET A 255 -26.81 -13.10 -9.83
C MET A 255 -25.67 -12.27 -10.44
N GLN A 256 -24.95 -12.77 -11.45
CA GLN A 256 -23.85 -12.00 -12.03
C GLN A 256 -24.35 -10.75 -12.79
N PRO A 257 -25.40 -10.83 -13.64
CA PRO A 257 -26.10 -9.64 -14.15
C PRO A 257 -26.53 -8.69 -13.03
N MET A 258 -27.09 -9.23 -11.93
CA MET A 258 -27.48 -8.41 -10.78
C MET A 258 -26.31 -7.60 -10.21
N LEU A 259 -25.18 -8.27 -9.98
CA LEU A 259 -23.98 -7.62 -9.48
C LEU A 259 -23.43 -6.59 -10.49
N ASN A 260 -23.52 -6.87 -11.78
CA ASN A 260 -23.04 -5.98 -12.82
C ASN A 260 -23.89 -4.72 -13.00
N VAL A 261 -25.20 -4.79 -12.75
CA VAL A 261 -26.13 -3.65 -12.89
C VAL A 261 -26.22 -2.84 -11.60
N TRP A 262 -26.24 -3.49 -10.43
CA TRP A 262 -26.54 -2.81 -9.15
C TRP A 262 -25.41 -2.76 -8.14
N ARG A 263 -24.30 -3.48 -8.36
CA ARG A 263 -23.18 -3.53 -7.40
C ARG A 263 -21.82 -3.25 -8.06
N LYS A 264 -21.81 -2.60 -9.23
CA LYS A 264 -20.61 -2.16 -9.96
C LYS A 264 -20.57 -0.63 -10.10
N LEU A 265 -19.41 -0.14 -10.55
CA LEU A 265 -18.94 1.25 -10.72
C LEU A 265 -19.89 2.28 -11.37
N ASP A 266 -21.04 1.88 -11.91
CA ASP A 266 -22.06 2.81 -12.42
C ASP A 266 -23.43 2.37 -11.87
N PRO A 267 -23.87 2.95 -10.74
CA PRO A 267 -25.16 2.60 -10.12
C PRO A 267 -26.36 3.13 -10.90
N PHE A 268 -26.14 4.00 -11.88
CA PHE A 268 -27.18 4.59 -12.73
C PHE A 268 -27.47 3.75 -13.97
N LEU A 269 -26.80 2.60 -14.14
CA LEU A 269 -27.16 1.64 -15.18
C LEU A 269 -28.61 1.15 -15.02
N GLY A 270 -29.11 1.05 -13.79
CA GLY A 270 -30.52 0.82 -13.52
C GLY A 270 -31.41 1.93 -14.08
N ASP A 271 -30.99 3.18 -13.94
CA ASP A 271 -31.72 4.36 -14.41
C ASP A 271 -31.70 4.51 -15.93
N ALA A 272 -30.60 4.13 -16.58
CA ALA A 272 -30.52 4.06 -18.03
C ALA A 272 -31.55 3.07 -18.59
N ILE A 273 -31.77 1.94 -17.91
CA ILE A 273 -32.83 1.00 -18.28
C ILE A 273 -34.21 1.59 -17.96
N THR A 274 -34.49 2.03 -16.73
CA THR A 274 -35.84 2.52 -16.37
C THR A 274 -36.30 3.68 -17.24
N SER A 275 -35.37 4.58 -17.62
CA SER A 275 -35.62 5.67 -18.57
C SER A 275 -35.96 5.15 -19.96
N ALA A 276 -35.26 4.12 -20.46
CA ALA A 276 -35.54 3.52 -21.77
C ALA A 276 -36.94 2.88 -21.83
N TYR A 277 -37.48 2.45 -20.69
CA TYR A 277 -38.83 1.88 -20.56
C TYR A 277 -39.90 2.92 -20.19
N GLU A 278 -39.60 4.22 -20.29
CA GLU A 278 -40.52 5.33 -19.99
C GLU A 278 -41.05 5.31 -18.54
N THR A 279 -40.19 4.95 -17.59
CA THR A 279 -40.52 4.95 -16.16
C THR A 279 -39.64 5.89 -15.34
N ASP A 280 -40.11 6.31 -14.16
CA ASP A 280 -39.32 7.16 -13.25
C ASP A 280 -38.01 6.47 -12.85
N ALA A 281 -36.91 7.24 -12.85
CA ALA A 281 -35.60 6.79 -12.38
C ALA A 281 -35.67 6.22 -10.95
N CYS A 282 -34.79 5.27 -10.65
CA CYS A 282 -34.63 4.72 -9.30
C CYS A 282 -33.96 5.74 -8.36
N PHE A 283 -33.06 6.59 -8.87
CA PHE A 283 -32.32 7.60 -8.09
C PHE A 283 -32.41 8.98 -8.77
N SER A 284 -33.37 9.81 -8.38
CA SER A 284 -33.70 11.05 -9.12
C SER A 284 -32.84 12.28 -8.76
N ASP A 285 -32.02 12.24 -7.70
CA ASP A 285 -31.12 13.33 -7.32
C ASP A 285 -29.79 12.76 -6.81
N ASP A 286 -28.69 13.29 -7.32
CA ASP A 286 -27.32 12.91 -6.94
C ASP A 286 -26.98 13.42 -5.52
N ALA A 287 -26.97 12.52 -4.54
CA ALA A 287 -26.64 12.87 -3.16
C ALA A 287 -25.14 13.15 -3.00
N THR A 288 -24.75 13.83 -1.91
CA THR A 288 -23.34 13.91 -1.53
C THR A 288 -22.97 12.71 -0.68
N PRO A 289 -21.75 12.16 -0.78
CA PRO A 289 -21.30 11.07 0.05
C PRO A 289 -21.41 11.38 1.55
N THR A 290 -21.86 10.41 2.33
CA THR A 290 -21.73 10.45 3.79
C THR A 290 -20.34 9.96 4.18
N VAL A 291 -19.56 10.80 4.83
CA VAL A 291 -18.19 10.48 5.28
C VAL A 291 -18.14 10.42 6.79
N THR A 292 -17.45 9.42 7.32
CA THR A 292 -17.26 9.25 8.76
C THR A 292 -15.79 8.96 9.05
N ILE A 293 -15.16 9.82 9.85
CA ILE A 293 -13.83 9.59 10.41
C ILE A 293 -13.93 8.51 11.50
N LEU A 294 -13.14 7.45 11.34
CA LEU A 294 -12.97 6.38 12.32
C LEU A 294 -11.78 6.64 13.24
N GLU A 295 -10.68 7.14 12.68
CA GLU A 295 -9.44 7.50 13.39
C GLU A 295 -8.86 8.78 12.75
N PRO A 296 -8.31 9.73 13.54
CA PRO A 296 -8.18 9.72 14.99
C PRO A 296 -9.47 10.08 15.73
N GLN A 297 -9.51 9.82 17.04
CA GLN A 297 -10.59 10.32 17.89
C GLN A 297 -10.50 11.84 18.07
N HIS A 298 -11.64 12.47 18.32
CA HIS A 298 -11.71 13.90 18.63
C HIS A 298 -10.87 14.23 19.86
N GLN A 299 -10.05 15.28 19.73
CA GLN A 299 -9.08 15.74 20.74
C GLN A 299 -7.95 14.75 21.04
N ALA A 300 -7.60 13.87 20.11
CA ALA A 300 -6.37 13.08 20.25
C ALA A 300 -5.14 13.99 20.43
N GLU A 301 -4.29 13.61 21.38
CA GLU A 301 -3.00 14.25 21.64
C GLU A 301 -1.91 13.50 20.87
N ILE A 302 -1.16 14.23 20.06
CA ILE A 302 -0.16 13.67 19.14
C ILE A 302 1.16 14.42 19.38
N GLY A 303 2.24 13.68 19.56
CA GLY A 303 3.57 14.28 19.60
C GLY A 303 3.94 14.85 18.23
N GLN A 304 4.66 15.96 18.21
CA GLN A 304 5.16 16.52 16.97
C GLN A 304 6.30 15.65 16.38
N GLY A 305 6.36 15.52 15.06
CA GLY A 305 7.55 15.06 14.33
C GLY A 305 7.56 13.59 13.93
N GLY A 306 8.67 13.16 13.31
CA GLY A 306 8.77 11.90 12.57
C GLY A 306 8.64 10.60 13.38
N PHE A 307 8.70 10.65 14.71
CA PHE A 307 8.49 9.47 15.56
C PHE A 307 7.02 9.22 15.92
N PHE A 308 6.14 10.21 15.73
CA PHE A 308 4.73 10.11 16.08
C PHE A 308 3.89 10.01 14.81
N SER A 309 3.65 8.78 14.37
CA SER A 309 2.74 8.55 13.24
C SER A 309 1.30 8.74 13.67
N LEU A 310 0.58 9.54 12.88
CA LEU A 310 -0.86 9.67 12.97
C LEU A 310 -1.50 8.77 11.91
N ARG A 311 -2.34 7.84 12.35
CA ARG A 311 -3.19 7.07 11.45
C ARG A 311 -4.50 7.81 11.19
N LEU A 312 -4.83 7.96 9.93
CA LEU A 312 -6.09 8.51 9.45
C LEU A 312 -6.90 7.38 8.85
N ARG A 313 -8.13 7.22 9.34
CA ARG A 313 -9.05 6.21 8.82
C ARG A 313 -10.45 6.80 8.70
N ALA A 314 -11.08 6.62 7.55
CA ALA A 314 -12.46 7.03 7.31
C ALA A 314 -13.16 6.05 6.38
N VAL A 315 -14.48 6.06 6.44
CA VAL A 315 -15.35 5.38 5.49
C VAL A 315 -16.22 6.43 4.79
N ALA A 316 -16.47 6.22 3.51
CA ALA A 316 -17.42 7.00 2.74
C ALA A 316 -18.47 6.06 2.17
N ASN A 317 -19.72 6.41 2.35
CA ASN A 317 -20.86 5.71 1.76
C ASN A 317 -21.69 6.72 1.01
N ASP A 318 -22.02 6.39 -0.22
CA ASP A 318 -22.94 7.16 -1.03
C ASP A 318 -24.14 6.28 -1.37
N VAL A 319 -25.34 6.86 -1.41
CA VAL A 319 -26.56 6.05 -1.61
C VAL A 319 -26.68 5.60 -3.06
N GLU A 320 -26.15 6.39 -3.99
CA GLU A 320 -26.04 6.02 -5.39
C GLU A 320 -24.82 5.12 -5.61
N ASP A 321 -23.61 5.56 -5.26
CA ASP A 321 -22.37 4.83 -5.62
C ASP A 321 -22.03 3.65 -4.68
N GLY A 322 -22.76 3.47 -3.58
CA GLY A 322 -22.59 2.38 -2.63
C GLY A 322 -21.47 2.59 -1.59
N PRO A 323 -21.17 1.56 -0.79
CA PRO A 323 -20.12 1.63 0.21
C PRO A 323 -18.73 1.65 -0.44
N ASP A 324 -17.80 2.41 0.15
CA ASP A 324 -16.41 2.56 -0.32
C ASP A 324 -16.27 3.16 -1.73
N CYS A 325 -17.32 3.81 -2.24
CA CYS A 325 -17.43 4.42 -3.57
C CYS A 325 -16.32 5.42 -3.94
N CYS A 326 -15.87 6.17 -2.94
CA CYS A 326 -15.53 7.56 -3.17
C CYS A 326 -14.03 7.83 -2.98
N ALA A 327 -13.48 8.77 -3.74
CA ALA A 327 -12.08 9.15 -3.62
C ALA A 327 -11.88 10.05 -2.39
N LEU A 328 -11.19 9.53 -1.36
CA LEU A 328 -10.92 10.27 -0.12
C LEU A 328 -9.63 11.09 -0.22
N THR A 329 -9.70 12.35 0.21
CA THR A 329 -8.56 13.27 0.34
C THR A 329 -8.53 13.82 1.76
N TRP A 330 -7.37 13.77 2.40
CA TRP A 330 -7.15 14.29 3.75
C TRP A 330 -6.38 15.61 3.75
N THR A 331 -6.80 16.54 4.59
CA THR A 331 -6.17 17.84 4.77
C THR A 331 -6.13 18.26 6.23
N SER A 332 -5.18 19.12 6.57
CA SER A 332 -5.02 19.81 7.84
C SER A 332 -5.04 21.31 7.56
N ASP A 333 -5.76 22.08 8.38
CA ASP A 333 -5.83 23.54 8.28
C ASP A 333 -4.46 24.23 8.45
N ARG A 334 -3.48 23.55 9.06
CA ARG A 334 -2.13 24.08 9.33
C ARG A 334 -1.03 23.45 8.48
N ASP A 335 -1.15 22.17 8.15
CA ASP A 335 -0.11 21.42 7.40
C ASP A 335 -0.49 21.17 5.93
N GLY A 336 -1.71 21.52 5.52
CA GLY A 336 -2.17 21.36 4.14
C GLY A 336 -2.55 19.93 3.81
N HIS A 337 -2.17 19.45 2.63
CA HIS A 337 -2.54 18.12 2.13
C HIS A 337 -1.77 17.01 2.86
N LEU A 338 -2.49 16.01 3.37
CA LEU A 338 -1.93 14.91 4.18
C LEU A 338 -1.84 13.58 3.42
N GLY A 339 -2.66 13.39 2.39
CA GLY A 339 -2.68 12.19 1.56
C GLY A 339 -4.07 11.80 1.02
N PHE A 340 -4.13 10.63 0.40
CA PHE A 340 -5.34 10.07 -0.22
C PHE A 340 -5.69 8.70 0.36
N GLY A 341 -6.97 8.34 0.29
CA GLY A 341 -7.47 7.01 0.60
C GLY A 341 -8.12 6.87 1.98
N PRO A 342 -8.76 5.71 2.22
CA PRO A 342 -9.54 5.45 3.44
C PRO A 342 -8.71 5.07 4.66
N ASP A 343 -7.44 4.69 4.49
CA ASP A 343 -6.50 4.36 5.55
C ASP A 343 -5.10 4.80 5.14
N LEU A 344 -4.50 5.73 5.87
CA LEU A 344 -3.13 6.17 5.64
C LEU A 344 -2.45 6.61 6.94
N SER A 345 -1.12 6.53 6.97
CA SER A 345 -0.31 7.08 8.06
C SER A 345 0.40 8.34 7.60
N THR A 346 0.38 9.38 8.42
CA THR A 346 1.03 10.68 8.15
C THR A 346 1.67 11.22 9.42
N VAL A 347 2.35 12.37 9.32
CA VAL A 347 2.93 13.10 10.45
C VAL A 347 2.50 14.55 10.39
N LEU A 348 2.23 15.15 11.55
CA LEU A 348 1.92 16.58 11.66
C LEU A 348 3.19 17.33 12.07
N SER A 349 3.48 18.40 11.34
CA SER A 349 4.75 19.14 11.46
C SER A 349 4.60 20.44 12.23
N THR A 350 3.39 21.00 12.32
CA THR A 350 3.14 22.21 13.11
C THR A 350 2.55 21.88 14.47
N VAL A 351 2.89 22.70 15.48
CA VAL A 351 2.36 22.57 16.84
C VAL A 351 1.05 23.35 16.94
N GLY A 352 0.11 22.83 17.74
CA GLY A 352 -1.16 23.50 18.05
C GLY A 352 -2.37 22.60 17.83
N ILE A 353 -3.55 23.22 17.78
CA ILE A 353 -4.80 22.50 17.45
C ILE A 353 -4.95 22.49 15.94
N HIS A 354 -5.15 21.31 15.36
CA HIS A 354 -5.43 21.10 13.94
C HIS A 354 -6.87 20.68 13.76
N THR A 355 -7.49 21.14 12.68
CA THR A 355 -8.73 20.60 12.14
C THR A 355 -8.39 19.74 10.94
N LEU A 356 -8.45 18.42 11.11
CA LEU A 356 -8.25 17.46 10.04
C LEU A 356 -9.57 17.28 9.32
N THR A 357 -9.56 17.45 8.00
CA THR A 357 -10.75 17.32 7.15
C THR A 357 -10.52 16.23 6.13
N VAL A 358 -11.45 15.28 6.05
CA VAL A 358 -11.54 14.31 4.97
C VAL A 358 -12.64 14.75 4.00
N SER A 359 -12.35 14.75 2.71
CA SER A 359 -13.35 14.97 1.66
C SER A 359 -13.47 13.72 0.80
N ALA A 360 -14.69 13.24 0.57
CA ALA A 360 -14.98 12.16 -0.36
C ALA A 360 -15.69 12.75 -1.59
N ARG A 361 -15.23 12.38 -2.79
CA ARG A 361 -15.83 12.77 -4.06
C ARG A 361 -16.44 11.55 -4.75
N ASP A 362 -17.71 11.65 -5.12
CA ASP A 362 -18.45 10.61 -5.85
C ASP A 362 -18.12 10.62 -7.36
N SER A 363 -18.74 9.69 -8.09
CA SER A 363 -18.60 9.50 -9.54
C SER A 363 -19.08 10.71 -10.36
N ARG A 364 -19.94 11.56 -9.79
CA ARG A 364 -20.54 12.76 -10.39
C ARG A 364 -19.98 14.07 -9.85
N TYR A 365 -18.89 13.97 -9.09
CA TYR A 365 -18.13 15.09 -8.56
C TYR A 365 -18.80 15.91 -7.45
N ARG A 366 -19.83 15.41 -6.78
CA ARG A 366 -20.27 16.00 -5.50
C ARG A 366 -19.28 15.59 -4.41
N VAL A 367 -19.30 16.37 -3.34
CA VAL A 367 -18.30 16.27 -2.28
C VAL A 367 -19.00 16.23 -0.93
N GLY A 368 -18.75 15.15 -0.19
CA GLY A 368 -19.05 15.03 1.23
C GLY A 368 -17.79 15.27 2.07
N THR A 369 -17.95 15.77 3.29
CA THR A 369 -16.82 16.03 4.19
C THR A 369 -17.13 15.67 5.63
N ASP A 370 -16.10 15.25 6.36
CA ASP A 370 -16.11 15.13 7.82
C ASP A 370 -14.82 15.74 8.39
N SER A 371 -14.86 16.17 9.66
CA SER A 371 -13.72 16.83 10.30
C SER A 371 -13.55 16.46 11.77
N VAL A 372 -12.30 16.38 12.20
CA VAL A 372 -11.93 16.10 13.59
C VAL A 372 -10.85 17.06 14.05
N GLN A 373 -10.90 17.49 15.32
CA GLN A 373 -9.83 18.28 15.92
C GLN A 373 -8.84 17.37 16.63
N VAL A 374 -7.55 17.64 16.46
CA VAL A 374 -6.46 16.99 17.20
C VAL A 374 -5.52 18.06 17.77
N ARG A 375 -4.79 17.73 18.84
CA ARG A 375 -3.76 18.60 19.39
C ARG A 375 -2.40 17.98 19.13
N VAL A 376 -1.51 18.79 18.55
CA VAL A 376 -0.10 18.47 18.38
C VAL A 376 0.71 19.22 19.43
N SER A 377 1.47 18.50 20.23
CA SER A 377 2.32 19.05 21.30
C SER A 377 3.80 18.77 21.04
N ASN A 378 4.64 19.69 21.51
CA ASN A 378 6.09 19.55 21.53
C ASN A 378 6.56 19.36 22.97
N ASP A 379 7.31 18.30 23.24
CA ASP A 379 7.90 18.00 24.53
C ASP A 379 9.27 18.67 24.66
N PRO A 380 9.66 19.11 25.86
CA PRO A 380 10.97 19.72 26.06
C PRO A 380 12.10 18.69 25.88
N PRO A 381 13.30 19.13 25.45
CA PRO A 381 14.45 18.25 25.33
C PRO A 381 14.88 17.71 26.71
N VAL A 382 15.62 16.60 26.69
CA VAL A 382 16.17 15.90 27.85
C VAL A 382 17.69 16.07 27.85
N PRO A 383 18.24 17.06 28.60
CA PRO A 383 19.69 17.25 28.73
C PRO A 383 20.34 16.24 29.68
N SER A 384 21.61 15.93 29.41
CA SER A 384 22.51 15.11 30.23
C SER A 384 23.85 15.83 30.43
N ILE A 385 24.36 15.82 31.67
CA ILE A 385 25.72 16.24 32.00
C ILE A 385 26.56 14.98 32.09
N ASP A 386 27.43 14.80 31.10
CA ASP A 386 28.28 13.63 30.97
C ASP A 386 29.62 13.84 31.73
N PHE A 387 30.12 15.08 31.79
CA PHE A 387 31.21 15.49 32.68
C PHE A 387 30.98 16.90 33.26
N PRO A 388 31.16 17.12 34.58
CA PRO A 388 31.64 16.17 35.59
C PRO A 388 30.65 15.04 35.87
N ALA A 389 31.14 13.81 35.84
CA ALA A 389 30.35 12.59 36.03
C ALA A 389 29.81 12.49 37.47
N MET A 390 28.84 11.61 37.70
CA MET A 390 28.13 11.53 38.98
C MET A 390 29.00 11.17 40.19
N ASP A 391 30.10 10.47 39.94
CA ASP A 391 31.13 10.03 40.88
C ASP A 391 32.34 10.99 40.94
N PHE A 392 32.31 12.09 40.19
CA PHE A 392 33.36 13.10 40.16
C PHE A 392 32.90 14.35 40.94
N ASP A 393 33.32 14.44 42.20
CA ASP A 393 32.76 15.41 43.16
C ASP A 393 33.58 16.70 43.34
N SER A 394 34.82 16.75 42.85
CA SER A 394 35.70 17.92 43.04
C SER A 394 36.44 18.34 41.76
N LEU A 395 36.38 19.63 41.43
CA LEU A 395 37.15 20.28 40.37
C LEU A 395 38.06 21.32 41.02
N PHE A 396 39.36 21.32 40.75
CA PHE A 396 40.27 22.22 41.45
C PHE A 396 40.24 23.64 40.89
N GLU A 397 40.44 24.63 41.77
CA GLU A 397 40.52 26.04 41.38
C GLU A 397 41.66 26.29 40.39
N GLY A 398 41.43 27.14 39.39
CA GLY A 398 42.44 27.55 38.41
C GLY A 398 42.80 26.50 37.35
N ILE A 399 42.29 25.26 37.48
CA ILE A 399 42.52 24.19 36.51
C ILE A 399 41.51 24.29 35.35
N PRO A 400 41.96 24.23 34.08
CA PRO A 400 41.05 24.18 32.94
C PRO A 400 40.48 22.77 32.77
N TYR A 401 39.16 22.68 32.60
CA TYR A 401 38.39 21.46 32.35
C TYR A 401 37.57 21.58 31.08
N VAL A 402 37.22 20.45 30.46
CA VAL A 402 36.24 20.40 29.36
C VAL A 402 34.96 19.76 29.90
N LEU A 403 33.91 20.57 30.07
CA LEU A 403 32.58 20.04 30.41
C LEU A 403 32.06 19.21 29.25
N ARG A 404 31.27 18.17 29.54
CA ARG A 404 30.64 17.36 28.48
C ARG A 404 29.15 17.25 28.76
N GLY A 405 28.36 17.51 27.75
CA GLY A 405 26.91 17.38 27.85
C GLY A 405 26.26 17.19 26.50
N SER A 406 25.08 16.57 26.57
CA SER A 406 24.29 16.16 25.42
C SER A 406 22.82 16.40 25.71
N ALA A 407 21.97 16.35 24.68
CA ALA A 407 20.53 16.36 24.88
C ALA A 407 19.81 15.59 23.77
N THR A 408 18.83 14.80 24.19
CA THR A 408 17.90 14.10 23.29
C THR A 408 16.55 14.82 23.30
N ASP A 409 15.79 14.69 22.23
CA ASP A 409 14.48 15.33 22.10
C ASP A 409 13.50 14.31 21.50
N PRO A 410 12.41 13.95 22.19
CA PRO A 410 11.44 12.97 21.69
C PRO A 410 10.80 13.36 20.34
N ASN A 411 10.77 14.65 20.02
CA ASN A 411 10.17 15.21 18.82
C ASN A 411 11.19 15.40 17.68
N GLN A 412 12.49 15.20 17.93
CA GLN A 412 13.56 15.40 16.93
C GLN A 412 14.48 14.18 16.77
N VAL A 413 14.53 13.64 15.55
CA VAL A 413 15.31 12.44 15.19
C VAL A 413 16.83 12.63 15.35
N LEU A 414 17.34 13.84 15.11
CA LEU A 414 18.78 14.12 15.11
C LEU A 414 19.32 14.62 16.46
N GLY A 415 18.49 14.63 17.52
CA GLY A 415 18.86 15.20 18.82
C GLY A 415 18.96 16.73 18.81
N VAL A 416 19.40 17.31 19.93
CA VAL A 416 19.55 18.77 20.06
C VAL A 416 20.96 19.20 19.63
N PRO A 417 21.09 20.13 18.68
CA PRO A 417 22.40 20.65 18.25
C PRO A 417 23.22 21.28 19.40
N CYS A 418 24.55 21.17 19.34
CA CYS A 418 25.43 21.67 20.40
C CYS A 418 25.33 23.18 20.65
N ASP A 419 25.03 23.98 19.63
CA ASP A 419 24.84 25.44 19.74
C ASP A 419 23.56 25.82 20.53
N ARG A 420 22.72 24.84 20.85
CA ARG A 420 21.52 24.98 21.68
C ARG A 420 21.69 24.51 23.12
N LEU A 421 22.91 24.12 23.50
CA LEU A 421 23.28 23.79 24.88
C LEU A 421 23.97 24.98 25.53
N LEU A 422 23.41 25.43 26.66
CA LEU A 422 23.92 26.56 27.44
C LEU A 422 24.30 26.10 28.84
N TRP A 423 25.56 26.29 29.19
CA TRP A 423 26.11 26.02 30.50
C TRP A 423 26.17 27.29 31.34
N SER A 424 25.78 27.21 32.61
CA SER A 424 25.95 28.29 33.59
C SER A 424 26.48 27.77 34.93
N SER A 425 27.24 28.59 35.64
CA SER A 425 27.61 28.40 37.04
C SER A 425 26.75 29.30 37.92
N ASP A 426 26.47 28.88 39.15
CA ASP A 426 25.81 29.71 40.17
C ASP A 426 26.74 30.76 40.78
N ASN A 427 28.05 30.63 40.62
CA ASN A 427 29.03 31.61 41.09
C ASN A 427 29.39 32.61 39.98
N ALA A 428 29.10 33.89 40.20
CA ALA A 428 29.42 34.98 39.29
C ALA A 428 30.93 35.24 39.09
N GLY A 429 31.77 34.73 39.99
CA GLY A 429 33.23 34.78 39.89
C GLY A 429 33.82 33.85 38.83
N ASP A 430 33.07 32.83 38.40
CA ASP A 430 33.49 31.93 37.32
C ASP A 430 33.28 32.59 35.94
N ALA A 431 33.88 33.75 35.72
CA ALA A 431 33.92 34.34 34.39
C ALA A 431 34.75 33.45 33.46
N PRO A 432 34.33 33.20 32.20
CA PRO A 432 33.31 33.91 31.44
C PRO A 432 31.97 33.17 31.26
N PHE A 433 31.50 32.36 32.22
CA PHE A 433 30.15 31.75 32.12
C PHE A 433 29.08 32.82 31.80
N PRO A 434 28.05 32.51 30.98
CA PRO A 434 27.71 31.18 30.44
C PRO A 434 28.46 30.80 29.16
N PHE A 435 28.58 29.49 28.92
CA PHE A 435 29.19 28.93 27.70
C PHE A 435 28.16 28.21 26.83
N THR A 436 28.32 28.30 25.52
CA THR A 436 27.51 27.55 24.54
C THR A 436 28.31 26.39 23.98
N GLY A 437 27.70 25.21 23.85
CA GLY A 437 28.32 24.03 23.24
C GLY A 437 28.19 22.74 24.04
N CYS A 438 28.43 21.62 23.38
CA CYS A 438 28.53 20.31 24.04
C CYS A 438 29.82 20.16 24.89
N HIS A 439 30.88 20.91 24.54
CA HIS A 439 32.23 20.70 25.08
C HIS A 439 32.99 22.00 25.42
N PRO A 440 32.48 22.90 26.28
CA PRO A 440 33.18 24.14 26.59
C PRO A 440 34.40 23.91 27.51
N GLU A 441 35.50 24.60 27.22
CA GLU A 441 36.66 24.74 28.11
C GLU A 441 36.33 25.77 29.19
N VAL A 442 36.40 25.35 30.47
CA VAL A 442 36.03 26.17 31.64
C VAL A 442 37.12 26.11 32.70
N ALA A 443 37.17 27.12 33.57
CA ALA A 443 37.95 27.10 34.80
C ALA A 443 37.14 27.76 35.92
N PHE A 444 37.38 27.35 37.16
CA PHE A 444 36.67 27.86 38.33
C PHE A 444 37.56 28.80 39.14
N GLN A 445 36.95 29.82 39.73
CA GLN A 445 37.64 30.86 40.51
C GLN A 445 37.10 30.91 41.93
N GLY A 446 38.00 30.93 42.91
CA GLY A 446 37.68 30.88 44.33
C GLY A 446 37.16 29.52 44.78
N ASN A 447 37.40 29.19 46.05
CA ASN A 447 36.93 27.92 46.59
C ASN A 447 35.41 27.87 46.82
N GLY A 448 34.90 26.66 46.99
CA GLY A 448 33.54 26.38 47.46
C GLY A 448 32.70 25.58 46.46
N GLN A 449 31.46 25.30 46.85
CA GLN A 449 30.53 24.54 46.03
C GLN A 449 30.13 25.32 44.76
N ARG A 450 29.90 24.60 43.66
CA ARG A 450 29.34 25.11 42.41
C ARG A 450 28.16 24.27 41.97
N THR A 451 27.11 24.94 41.53
CA THR A 451 25.96 24.34 40.86
C THR A 451 26.06 24.64 39.37
N LEU A 452 26.54 23.66 38.61
CA LEU A 452 26.56 23.72 37.16
C LEU A 452 25.17 23.40 36.63
N THR A 453 24.66 24.25 35.73
CA THR A 453 23.38 24.04 35.06
C THR A 453 23.63 23.90 33.56
N LEU A 454 23.14 22.80 32.98
CA LEU A 454 23.06 22.61 31.54
C LEU A 454 21.62 22.79 31.10
N ARG A 455 21.37 23.78 30.25
CA ARG A 455 20.07 24.03 29.62
C ARG A 455 20.13 23.63 28.14
N ALA A 456 19.24 22.72 27.75
CA ALA A 456 18.99 22.41 26.34
C ALA A 456 17.74 23.14 25.86
N THR A 457 17.77 23.66 24.64
CA THR A 457 16.64 24.34 24.01
C THR A 457 16.38 23.75 22.63
N ASP A 458 15.15 23.34 22.37
CA ASP A 458 14.77 22.77 21.07
C ASP A 458 14.59 23.85 19.98
N ALA A 459 14.16 23.43 18.78
CA ALA A 459 13.88 24.31 17.67
C ALA A 459 12.67 25.24 17.90
N PHE A 460 11.77 24.89 18.81
CA PHE A 460 10.56 25.64 19.19
C PHE A 460 10.77 26.57 20.39
N ASN A 461 12.02 26.68 20.86
CA ASN A 461 12.42 27.46 22.03
C ASN A 461 11.82 26.95 23.36
N VAL A 462 11.38 25.69 23.42
CA VAL A 462 11.09 25.01 24.68
C VAL A 462 12.40 24.49 25.23
N SER A 463 12.58 24.62 26.55
CA SER A 463 13.85 24.30 27.18
C SER A 463 13.69 23.53 28.47
N ARG A 464 14.67 22.69 28.76
CA ARG A 464 14.81 22.00 30.05
C ARG A 464 16.22 22.16 30.57
N SER A 465 16.37 22.11 31.88
CA SER A 465 17.66 22.16 32.53
C SER A 465 17.90 20.94 33.40
N VAL A 466 19.16 20.55 33.51
CA VAL A 466 19.68 19.60 34.50
C VAL A 466 20.82 20.27 35.25
N THR A 467 21.02 19.89 36.51
CA THR A 467 22.05 20.48 37.38
C THR A 467 23.01 19.42 37.90
N ARG A 468 24.27 19.81 38.08
CA ARG A 468 25.31 19.01 38.73
C ARG A 468 26.02 19.87 39.78
N ILE A 469 26.17 19.34 40.99
CA ILE A 469 26.86 20.01 42.07
C ILE A 469 28.27 19.43 42.19
N VAL A 470 29.26 20.30 42.29
CA VAL A 470 30.67 19.95 42.51
C VAL A 470 31.28 20.85 43.57
N ASN A 471 32.34 20.40 44.23
CA ASN A 471 33.13 21.23 45.12
C ASN A 471 34.37 21.76 44.39
N VAL A 472 34.75 23.00 44.67
CA VAL A 472 35.97 23.61 44.13
C VAL A 472 36.95 23.89 45.26
N PRO A 473 37.84 22.95 45.62
CA PRO A 473 38.93 23.20 46.57
C PRO A 473 40.21 23.69 45.86
N ASP A 474 41.18 24.14 46.66
CA ASP A 474 42.54 24.35 46.18
C ASP A 474 43.14 23.01 45.71
N PRO A 475 43.99 23.03 44.68
CA PRO A 475 44.87 21.90 44.37
C PRO A 475 45.61 21.42 45.63
N PRO A 476 45.69 20.10 45.89
CA PRO A 476 46.44 19.58 47.03
C PRO A 476 47.93 19.86 46.85
N LEU A 477 48.55 20.51 47.84
CA LEU A 477 49.99 20.76 47.86
C LEU A 477 50.79 19.45 47.96
N ASN A 478 52.00 19.43 47.40
CA ASN A 478 52.92 18.30 47.27
C ASN A 478 52.26 17.10 46.58
N ALA A 479 51.59 17.35 45.45
CA ALA A 479 50.92 16.33 44.67
C ALA A 479 51.35 16.39 43.20
N PRO A 480 51.34 15.25 42.47
CA PRO A 480 51.67 15.23 41.06
C PRO A 480 50.85 16.24 40.24
N PRO A 481 51.32 16.63 39.04
CA PRO A 481 50.66 17.65 38.23
C PRO A 481 49.19 17.30 37.95
N ILE A 482 48.30 18.27 37.96
CA ILE A 482 46.92 18.05 37.51
C ILE A 482 46.88 18.16 35.99
N VAL A 483 46.63 17.04 35.31
CA VAL A 483 46.57 16.95 33.85
C VAL A 483 45.16 16.95 33.31
N THR A 484 44.95 17.64 32.19
CA THR A 484 43.67 17.64 31.47
C THR A 484 43.92 17.68 29.96
N LEU A 485 43.26 16.78 29.23
CA LEU A 485 43.20 16.84 27.77
C LEU A 485 42.03 17.76 27.36
N LEU A 486 42.36 18.82 26.62
CA LEU A 486 41.40 19.81 26.12
C LEU A 486 40.92 19.47 24.70
N SER A 487 41.78 18.82 23.91
CA SER A 487 41.47 18.23 22.61
C SER A 487 42.48 17.11 22.32
N PRO A 488 42.09 15.92 21.81
CA PRO A 488 40.77 15.59 21.28
C PRO A 488 39.68 15.49 22.36
N ILE A 489 38.43 15.64 21.93
CA ILE A 489 37.26 15.50 22.79
C ILE A 489 36.84 14.02 22.77
N GLU A 490 36.52 13.49 23.95
CA GLU A 490 36.07 12.11 24.11
C GLU A 490 34.85 11.81 23.23
N GLY A 491 34.90 10.68 22.51
CA GLY A 491 33.83 10.21 21.61
C GLY A 491 33.71 10.96 20.27
N ASN A 492 34.41 12.08 20.08
CA ASN A 492 34.37 12.80 18.80
C ASN A 492 35.08 12.04 17.67
N SER A 493 34.73 12.37 16.44
CA SER A 493 35.33 11.82 15.23
C SER A 493 36.24 12.84 14.55
N TYR A 494 37.44 12.39 14.16
CA TYR A 494 38.47 13.19 13.49
C TYR A 494 38.92 12.49 12.21
N ALA A 495 39.12 13.24 11.13
CA ALA A 495 39.61 12.68 9.86
C ALA A 495 41.07 12.21 10.00
N GLY A 496 41.34 10.94 9.70
CA GLY A 496 42.65 10.35 9.92
C GLY A 496 43.76 10.88 9.02
N ASN A 497 43.42 11.53 7.91
CA ASN A 497 44.35 12.14 6.95
C ASN A 497 44.40 13.68 7.04
N GLN A 498 43.77 14.28 8.04
CA GLN A 498 43.81 15.73 8.26
C GLN A 498 44.36 16.02 9.65
N ALA A 499 45.18 17.06 9.75
CA ALA A 499 45.66 17.52 11.04
C ALA A 499 44.52 18.15 11.82
N PHE A 500 44.42 17.84 13.11
CA PHE A 500 43.56 18.54 14.05
C PHE A 500 44.39 19.04 15.24
N LEU A 501 43.84 20.03 15.94
CA LEU A 501 44.50 20.66 17.07
C LEU A 501 44.40 19.77 18.31
N VAL A 502 45.53 19.27 18.80
CA VAL A 502 45.67 18.58 20.09
C VAL A 502 46.06 19.62 21.13
N ARG A 503 45.35 19.66 22.25
CA ARG A 503 45.62 20.57 23.37
C ARG A 503 45.53 19.84 24.70
N GLY A 504 46.47 20.14 25.58
CA GLY A 504 46.45 19.68 26.96
C GLY A 504 46.74 20.80 27.94
N SER A 505 46.61 20.48 29.21
CA SER A 505 47.03 21.30 30.34
C SER A 505 47.69 20.40 31.37
N ALA A 506 48.84 20.82 31.92
CA ALA A 506 49.39 20.27 33.15
C ALA A 506 49.74 21.42 34.08
N VAL A 507 49.25 21.35 35.33
CA VAL A 507 49.46 22.38 36.35
C VAL A 507 50.03 21.71 37.58
N ASP A 508 51.21 22.13 37.99
CA ASP A 508 51.81 21.79 39.28
C ASP A 508 51.07 22.58 40.39
N PRO A 509 50.45 21.89 41.38
CA PRO A 509 49.81 22.52 42.53
C PRO A 509 50.70 23.48 43.32
N ASP A 510 52.01 23.21 43.42
CA ASP A 510 52.96 23.95 44.26
C ASP A 510 53.62 25.11 43.51
N MET A 511 53.53 25.10 42.18
CA MET A 511 54.07 26.12 41.26
C MET A 511 55.59 26.32 41.41
N ASP A 512 56.32 25.31 41.87
CA ASP A 512 57.75 25.39 42.18
C ASP A 512 58.60 24.36 41.42
N SER A 513 57.96 23.43 40.71
CA SER A 513 58.62 22.31 40.05
C SER A 513 58.64 22.44 38.52
N VAL A 514 59.65 21.82 37.89
CA VAL A 514 59.71 21.68 36.43
C VAL A 514 58.78 20.53 36.04
N ILE A 515 57.81 20.80 35.17
CA ILE A 515 56.90 19.76 34.67
C ILE A 515 57.45 19.22 33.35
N GLN A 516 57.72 17.91 33.30
CA GLN A 516 57.99 17.16 32.06
C GLN A 516 56.69 16.53 31.58
N TRP A 517 56.28 16.74 30.34
CA TRP A 517 55.04 16.18 29.80
C TRP A 517 55.26 15.43 28.49
N THR A 518 54.44 14.41 28.27
CA THR A 518 54.44 13.59 27.05
C THR A 518 53.00 13.38 26.57
N LEU A 519 52.75 13.69 25.31
CA LEU A 519 51.54 13.31 24.59
C LEU A 519 51.81 12.04 23.80
N SER A 520 50.97 11.03 23.98
CA SER A 520 51.05 9.78 23.24
C SER A 520 49.69 9.35 22.71
N ALA A 521 49.68 8.69 21.55
CA ALA A 521 48.47 8.14 20.96
C ALA A 521 48.63 6.66 20.65
N ARG A 522 47.55 5.88 20.77
CA ARG A 522 47.51 4.48 20.38
C ARG A 522 46.16 4.09 19.76
N ARG A 523 46.14 2.99 19.01
CA ARG A 523 44.89 2.34 18.60
C ARG A 523 44.34 1.53 19.77
N VAL A 524 43.03 1.64 20.04
CA VAL A 524 42.39 0.88 21.12
C VAL A 524 42.37 -0.62 20.81
N ILE A 525 42.01 -0.99 19.57
CA ILE A 525 41.98 -2.39 19.12
C ILE A 525 43.28 -2.73 18.39
N GLY A 526 43.97 -3.79 18.85
CA GLY A 526 45.24 -4.27 18.28
C GLY A 526 46.50 -3.90 19.07
N ALA A 527 46.36 -3.16 20.19
CA ALA A 527 47.40 -2.85 21.18
C ALA A 527 48.78 -2.52 20.56
N GLY A 528 48.80 -1.65 19.55
CA GLY A 528 50.06 -1.06 19.10
C GLY A 528 50.69 -0.28 20.25
N ASN A 529 52.02 -0.32 20.37
CA ASN A 529 52.72 0.51 21.35
C ASN A 529 52.32 1.98 21.18
N PRO A 530 52.13 2.74 22.28
CA PRO A 530 51.87 4.17 22.20
C PRO A 530 52.93 4.87 21.36
N VAL A 531 52.50 5.71 20.43
CA VAL A 531 53.38 6.58 19.65
C VAL A 531 53.42 7.92 20.35
N VAL A 532 54.63 8.41 20.66
CA VAL A 532 54.81 9.76 21.18
C VAL A 532 54.46 10.75 20.07
N VAL A 533 53.44 11.57 20.34
CA VAL A 533 52.96 12.62 19.44
C VAL A 533 53.81 13.87 19.63
N ASP A 534 54.06 14.24 20.88
CA ASP A 534 54.90 15.37 21.26
C ASP A 534 55.35 15.23 22.72
N SER A 535 56.42 15.92 23.10
CA SER A 535 56.87 16.00 24.49
C SER A 535 57.62 17.29 24.75
N GLY A 536 57.66 17.71 26.00
CA GLY A 536 58.36 18.93 26.37
C GLY A 536 58.41 19.16 27.87
N GLU A 537 58.89 20.34 28.23
CA GLU A 537 59.03 20.78 29.61
C GLU A 537 58.53 22.20 29.80
N CYS A 538 58.11 22.51 31.03
CA CYS A 538 57.77 23.87 31.44
C CYS A 538 58.51 24.25 32.71
N ALA A 539 58.92 25.51 32.80
CA ALA A 539 59.61 26.05 33.96
C ALA A 539 58.69 26.11 35.19
N PRO A 540 59.26 26.18 36.41
CA PRO A 540 58.51 26.39 37.65
C PRO A 540 57.56 27.58 37.57
N GLY A 541 56.37 27.41 38.15
CA GLY A 541 55.33 28.44 38.20
C GLY A 541 54.61 28.72 36.88
N ALA A 542 54.89 27.93 35.82
CA ALA A 542 54.18 28.00 34.56
C ALA A 542 53.17 26.86 34.42
N GLN A 543 51.97 27.18 33.94
CA GLN A 543 51.04 26.16 33.45
C GLN A 543 51.50 25.63 32.10
N CYS A 544 51.76 24.33 31.99
CA CYS A 544 52.01 23.69 30.71
C CYS A 544 50.75 23.66 29.87
N ARG A 545 50.82 24.15 28.63
CA ARG A 545 49.73 24.09 27.64
C ARG A 545 50.23 23.51 26.31
N PRO A 546 50.52 22.19 26.23
CA PRO A 546 50.88 21.58 24.97
C PRO A 546 49.79 21.83 23.92
N SER A 547 50.19 22.25 22.72
CA SER A 547 49.29 22.65 21.65
C SER A 547 49.95 22.42 20.29
N LEU A 548 49.51 21.40 19.55
CA LEU A 548 50.04 21.11 18.22
C LEU A 548 48.96 20.65 17.24
N ASN A 549 49.24 20.80 15.94
CA ASN A 549 48.44 20.18 14.89
C ASN A 549 49.00 18.79 14.60
N TRP A 550 48.21 17.75 14.84
CA TRP A 550 48.62 16.36 14.65
C TRP A 550 47.69 15.63 13.68
N THR A 551 48.26 14.83 12.78
CA THR A 551 47.51 13.99 11.83
C THR A 551 47.56 12.54 12.30
N PRO A 552 46.43 11.85 12.56
CA PRO A 552 46.45 10.46 13.04
C PRO A 552 47.19 9.47 12.13
N LEU A 553 47.24 9.73 10.82
CA LEU A 553 48.03 8.93 9.89
C LEU A 553 49.51 8.85 10.31
N ASP A 554 50.03 9.89 10.95
CA ASP A 554 51.39 9.97 11.47
C ASP A 554 51.50 9.12 12.74
N GLY A 555 52.02 7.91 12.58
CA GLY A 555 52.27 6.98 13.68
C GLY A 555 51.17 5.95 13.90
N LEU A 556 49.89 6.30 13.71
CA LEU A 556 48.81 5.33 13.85
C LEU A 556 48.43 4.66 12.53
N GLY A 557 48.74 5.20 11.35
CA GLY A 557 48.42 4.59 10.05
C GLY A 557 46.92 4.52 9.70
N SER A 558 46.55 3.99 8.53
CA SER A 558 45.15 3.94 8.07
C SER A 558 44.45 2.59 8.28
N ARG A 559 43.10 2.58 8.27
CA ARG A 559 42.24 1.39 8.20
C ARG A 559 40.92 1.76 7.50
N CYS A 560 40.42 0.89 6.63
CA CYS A 560 39.11 1.05 5.98
C CYS A 560 38.02 1.37 7.01
N GLY A 561 37.25 2.44 6.78
CA GLY A 561 36.14 2.85 7.66
C GLY A 561 36.55 3.47 9.00
N GLY A 562 37.83 3.46 9.36
CA GLY A 562 38.34 4.06 10.60
C GLY A 562 38.61 3.08 11.75
N TYR A 563 38.96 3.64 12.90
CA TYR A 563 39.21 2.91 14.15
C TYR A 563 39.11 3.83 15.36
N GLU A 564 38.90 3.25 16.54
CA GLU A 564 39.01 3.96 17.81
C GLU A 564 40.47 4.12 18.23
N ALA A 565 40.85 5.33 18.62
CA ALA A 565 42.15 5.70 19.13
C ALA A 565 42.02 6.30 20.52
N GLU A 566 43.11 6.27 21.27
CA GLU A 566 43.23 6.88 22.59
C GLU A 566 44.41 7.85 22.57
N MET A 567 44.20 9.05 23.09
CA MET A 567 45.25 10.04 23.34
C MET A 567 45.47 10.11 24.85
N THR A 568 46.73 10.09 25.27
CA THR A 568 47.14 10.16 26.67
C THR A 568 48.10 11.32 26.86
N LEU A 569 47.82 12.19 27.83
CA LEU A 569 48.73 13.19 28.35
C LEU A 569 49.25 12.70 29.70
N GLU A 570 50.56 12.51 29.79
CA GLU A 570 51.27 12.20 31.02
C GLU A 570 52.15 13.39 31.40
N ALA A 571 52.20 13.75 32.69
CA ALA A 571 53.07 14.78 33.21
C ALA A 571 53.74 14.32 34.51
N THR A 572 55.00 14.69 34.69
CA THR A 572 55.83 14.32 35.83
C THR A 572 56.59 15.53 36.37
N ASP A 573 56.64 15.65 37.69
CA ASP A 573 57.49 16.57 38.44
C ASP A 573 58.17 15.84 39.61
N ASP A 574 58.70 16.59 40.58
CA ASP A 574 59.37 16.04 41.76
C ASP A 574 58.38 15.37 42.75
N ASP A 575 57.08 15.69 42.69
CA ASP A 575 56.01 15.13 43.53
C ASP A 575 55.35 13.87 42.91
N GLY A 576 55.54 13.65 41.61
CA GLY A 576 55.31 12.38 40.95
C GLY A 576 54.73 12.50 39.56
N THR A 577 54.06 11.43 39.10
CA THR A 577 53.50 11.35 37.75
C THR A 577 51.98 11.25 37.79
N SER A 578 51.31 11.97 36.89
CA SER A 578 49.89 11.84 36.61
C SER A 578 49.64 11.67 35.12
N GLN A 579 48.50 11.08 34.78
CA GLN A 579 48.08 10.95 33.38
C GLN A 579 46.57 11.05 33.23
N THR A 580 46.13 11.45 32.03
CA THR A 580 44.74 11.44 31.60
C THR A 580 44.65 10.95 30.16
N SER A 581 43.56 10.26 29.83
CA SER A 581 43.36 9.68 28.51
C SER A 581 41.94 9.96 28.02
N VAL A 582 41.80 10.13 26.71
CA VAL A 582 40.50 10.27 26.04
C VAL A 582 40.45 9.35 24.82
N THR A 583 39.31 8.70 24.59
CA THR A 583 39.07 7.90 23.39
C THR A 583 38.32 8.71 22.34
N PHE A 584 38.66 8.54 21.07
CA PHE A 584 38.05 9.24 19.94
C PHE A 584 38.11 8.36 18.69
N PHE A 585 37.25 8.66 17.70
CA PHE A 585 37.22 7.91 16.45
C PHE A 585 38.10 8.58 15.39
N VAL A 586 38.96 7.79 14.75
CA VAL A 586 39.75 8.20 13.59
C VAL A 586 39.06 7.70 12.33
N ALA A 587 38.43 8.59 11.58
CA ALA A 587 37.66 8.27 10.38
C ALA A 587 38.55 8.25 9.13
N PHE A 588 38.40 7.20 8.33
CA PHE A 588 38.92 7.11 6.97
C PHE A 588 37.76 6.78 6.02
N PRO A 589 37.87 7.11 4.72
CA PRO A 589 36.88 6.70 3.73
C PRO A 589 36.63 5.18 3.77
N PRO A 590 35.41 4.74 3.43
CA PRO A 590 35.14 3.33 3.20
C PRO A 590 36.00 2.80 2.05
N CYS A 591 36.42 1.55 2.18
CA CYS A 591 36.89 0.75 1.06
C CYS A 591 35.66 0.14 0.37
#